data_AF-I7JL92-F1
#
_entry.id   AF-I7JL92-F1
#
_cell.length_a   1.000
_cell.length_b   1.000
_cell.length_c   1.000
_cell.angle_alpha   90.00
_cell.angle_beta   90.00
_cell.angle_gamma   90.00
#
_symmetry.space_group_name_H-M   'P 1'
#
loop_
_entity.id
_entity.type
_entity.pdbx_description
1 polymer ?
#
loop_
_entity_poly.entity_id
_entity_poly.type
_entity_poly.pdbx_seq_one_letter_code
_entity_poly.pdbx_strand_id
1 'polypeptide(L)' 'MISDALKLSPFDIKNRGISVYGKKVPLNYVLRNADRIEICRPLTFNPMESRKRRAQVAKMGILKKEAQRRRKVVFDSN' A
#
# COMPACT_ATOMS: atom_id res chain seq x y z
N MET A 1 6.51 -14.78 25.45
CA MET A 1 6.84 -14.45 24.04
C MET A 1 5.73 -13.56 23.47
N ILE A 2 5.92 -12.93 22.30
CA ILE A 2 4.85 -12.13 21.64
C ILE A 2 3.57 -12.94 21.46
N SER A 3 3.70 -14.22 21.10
CA SER A 3 2.59 -15.15 20.97
C SER A 3 1.69 -15.20 22.20
N ASP A 4 2.26 -15.09 23.40
CA ASP A 4 1.49 -15.21 24.65
C ASP A 4 0.70 -13.93 24.95
N ALA A 5 1.30 -12.76 24.70
CA ALA A 5 0.60 -11.49 24.83
C ALA A 5 -0.56 -11.38 23.83
N LEU A 6 -0.38 -11.90 22.61
CA LEU A 6 -1.41 -11.85 21.56
C LEU A 6 -2.58 -12.82 21.79
N LYS A 7 -2.43 -13.89 22.59
CA LYS A 7 -3.53 -14.82 22.92
C LYS A 7 -4.71 -14.11 23.62
N LEU A 8 -4.42 -13.09 24.41
CA LEU A 8 -5.42 -12.30 25.13
C LEU A 8 -6.03 -11.18 24.28
N SER A 9 -5.49 -10.96 23.08
CA SER A 9 -5.95 -9.91 22.19
C SER A 9 -7.26 -10.31 21.52
N PRO A 10 -8.22 -9.40 21.34
CA PRO A 10 -9.46 -9.68 20.61
C PRO A 10 -9.25 -9.78 19.08
N PHE A 11 -8.03 -9.59 18.57
CA PHE A 11 -7.75 -9.55 17.14
C PHE A 11 -7.18 -10.88 16.64
N ASP A 12 -7.75 -11.40 15.54
CA ASP A 12 -7.17 -12.55 14.82
C ASP A 12 -5.83 -12.18 14.16
N ILE A 13 -4.79 -12.97 14.42
CA ILE A 13 -3.41 -12.73 13.95
C ILE A 13 -3.02 -13.60 12.75
N LYS A 14 -3.87 -14.55 12.32
CA LYS A 14 -3.50 -15.63 11.38
C LYS A 14 -2.94 -15.15 10.04
N ASN A 15 -3.35 -13.97 9.59
CA ASN A 15 -2.91 -13.34 8.33
C ASN A 15 -2.39 -11.90 8.53
N ARG A 16 -1.87 -11.58 9.73
CA ARG A 16 -1.45 -10.22 10.07
C ARG A 16 0.05 -10.14 10.25
N GLY A 17 0.61 -9.00 9.85
CA GLY A 17 2.00 -8.68 10.18
C GLY A 17 2.09 -8.23 11.62
N ILE A 18 3.07 -8.73 12.37
CA ILE A 18 3.36 -8.26 13.73
C ILE A 18 4.66 -7.48 13.70
N SER A 19 4.67 -6.31 14.34
CA SER A 19 5.87 -5.49 14.52
C SER A 19 6.00 -4.94 15.93
N VAL A 20 7.24 -4.58 16.27
CA VAL A 20 7.58 -3.83 17.47
C VAL A 20 8.31 -2.57 17.03
N TYR A 21 7.80 -1.40 17.40
CA TYR A 21 8.31 -0.10 16.97
C TYR A 21 8.55 0.00 15.44
N GLY A 22 7.60 -0.48 14.65
CA GLY A 22 7.64 -0.46 13.19
C GLY A 22 8.55 -1.52 12.54
N LYS A 23 9.22 -2.36 13.34
CA LYS A 23 10.06 -3.46 12.83
C LYS A 23 9.30 -4.77 12.87
N LYS A 24 9.14 -5.43 11.72
CA LYS A 24 8.49 -6.74 11.65
C LYS A 24 9.25 -7.75 12.50
N VAL A 25 8.55 -8.47 13.36
CA VAL A 25 9.13 -9.49 14.24
C VAL A 25 8.39 -10.81 14.11
N PRO A 26 9.07 -11.94 14.35
CA PRO A 26 8.41 -13.24 14.43
C PRO A 26 7.60 -13.39 15.73
N LEU A 27 6.65 -14.33 15.76
CA LEU A 27 5.80 -14.57 16.94
C LEU A 27 6.58 -15.06 18.17
N ASN A 28 7.77 -15.64 17.97
CA ASN A 28 8.65 -16.09 19.03
C ASN A 28 9.54 -14.99 19.63
N TYR A 29 9.38 -13.73 19.17
CA TYR A 29 10.09 -12.59 19.74
C TYR A 29 9.81 -12.46 21.25
N VAL A 30 10.87 -12.26 22.03
CA VAL A 30 10.79 -12.06 23.49
C VAL A 30 10.52 -10.59 23.77
N LEU A 31 9.35 -10.31 24.35
CA LEU A 31 8.94 -8.96 24.73
C LEU A 31 9.79 -8.41 25.87
N ARG A 32 10.07 -7.11 25.79
CA ARG A 32 10.67 -6.30 26.85
C ARG A 32 9.63 -5.36 27.44
N ASN A 33 9.92 -4.86 28.63
CA ASN A 33 9.04 -3.86 29.24
C ASN A 33 8.88 -2.64 28.32
N ALA A 34 7.67 -2.10 28.28
CA ALA A 34 7.25 -1.00 27.41
C ALA A 34 7.26 -1.25 25.89
N ASP A 35 7.53 -2.48 25.41
CA ASP A 35 7.42 -2.78 23.98
C ASP A 35 6.00 -2.47 23.44
N ARG A 36 5.94 -1.64 22.40
CA ARG A 36 4.70 -1.39 21.67
C ARG A 36 4.54 -2.43 20.57
N ILE A 37 3.54 -3.29 20.74
CA ILE A 37 3.15 -4.29 19.73
C ILE A 37 2.21 -3.63 18.73
N GLU A 38 2.46 -3.85 17.44
CA GLU A 38 1.61 -3.37 16.37
C GLU A 38 1.08 -4.56 15.55
N ILE A 39 -0.23 -4.57 15.30
CA ILE A 39 -0.91 -5.60 14.50
C ILE A 39 -1.28 -4.98 13.15
N CYS A 40 -0.48 -5.26 12.12
CA CYS A 40 -0.68 -4.73 10.77
C CYS A 40 -1.77 -5.50 10.03
N ARG A 41 -2.69 -4.76 9.40
CA ARG A 41 -3.70 -5.33 8.50
C ARG A 41 -3.05 -5.88 7.23
N PRO A 42 -3.54 -7.00 6.66
CA PRO A 42 -3.08 -7.49 5.37
C PRO A 42 -3.39 -6.47 4.27
N LEU A 43 -2.58 -6.47 3.21
CA LEU A 43 -2.84 -5.67 2.03
C LEU A 43 -4.06 -6.24 1.28
N THR A 44 -5.02 -5.39 0.94
CA THR A 44 -6.20 -5.78 0.15
C THR A 44 -5.95 -5.73 -1.37
N PHE A 45 -4.88 -5.07 -1.80
CA PHE A 45 -4.48 -4.96 -3.19
C PHE A 45 -2.96 -4.91 -3.31
N ASN A 46 -2.43 -5.25 -4.49
CA ASN A 46 -1.01 -5.09 -4.79
C ASN A 46 -0.68 -3.61 -5.06
N PRO A 47 0.16 -2.95 -4.23
CA PRO A 47 0.49 -1.54 -4.41
C PRO A 47 1.15 -1.23 -5.76
N MET A 48 1.95 -2.16 -6.29
CA MET A 48 2.66 -1.98 -7.55
C MET A 48 1.69 -1.98 -8.73
N GLU A 49 0.70 -2.87 -8.73
CA GLU A 49 -0.35 -2.90 -9.75
C GLU A 49 -1.24 -1.64 -9.70
N SER A 50 -1.59 -1.17 -8.50
CA SER A 50 -2.28 0.12 -8.33
C SER A 50 -1.47 1.29 -8.89
N ARG A 51 -0.16 1.31 -8.62
CA ARG A 51 0.75 2.31 -9.19
C ARG A 51 0.82 2.24 -10.72
N LYS A 52 0.96 1.03 -11.31
CA LYS A 52 0.98 0.84 -12.77
C LYS A 52 -0.30 1.36 -13.42
N ARG A 53 -1.46 1.03 -12.87
CA ARG A 53 -2.76 1.52 -13.36
C ARG A 53 -2.85 3.05 -13.38
N ARG A 54 -2.42 3.70 -12.30
CA ARG A 54 -2.38 5.17 -12.22
C ARG A 54 -1.45 5.79 -13.26
N ALA A 55 -0.28 5.21 -13.47
CA ALA A 55 0.67 5.68 -14.48
C ALA A 55 0.12 5.55 -15.91
N GLN A 56 -0.57 4.46 -16.23
CA GLN A 56 -1.22 4.26 -17.52
C GLN A 56 -2.33 5.29 -17.76
N VAL A 57 -3.21 5.52 -16.78
CA VAL A 57 -4.27 6.53 -16.86
C VAL A 57 -3.68 7.93 -17.09
N ALA A 58 -2.60 8.28 -16.36
CA ALA A 58 -1.91 9.55 -16.56
C ALA A 58 -1.35 9.69 -17.99
N LYS A 59 -0.69 8.65 -18.51
CA LYS A 59 -0.17 8.63 -19.88
C LYS A 59 -1.27 8.82 -20.92
N MET A 60 -2.40 8.13 -20.77
CA MET A 60 -3.55 8.27 -21.68
C MET A 60 -4.14 9.69 -21.66
N GLY A 61 -4.22 10.32 -20.48
CA GLY A 61 -4.65 11.71 -20.36
C GLY A 61 -3.74 12.70 -21.10
N ILE A 62 -2.42 12.51 -21.00
CA ILE A 62 -1.42 13.32 -21.72
C ILE A 62 -1.62 13.18 -23.24
N LEU A 63 -1.67 11.94 -23.75
CA LEU A 63 -1.86 11.66 -25.18
C LEU A 63 -3.15 12.28 -25.72
N LYS A 64 -4.25 12.19 -24.96
CA LYS A 64 -5.53 12.80 -25.34
C LYS A 64 -5.42 14.33 -25.45
N LYS A 65 -4.74 14.97 -24.50
CA LYS A 65 -4.51 16.43 -24.51
C LYS A 65 -3.65 16.87 -25.69
N GLU A 66 -2.59 16.12 -26.00
CA GLU A 66 -1.74 16.37 -27.17
C GLU A 66 -2.51 16.22 -28.48
N ALA A 67 -3.29 15.15 -28.63
CA ALA A 67 -4.14 14.93 -29.80
C ALA A 67 -5.15 16.07 -30.00
N GLN A 68 -5.79 16.52 -28.91
CA GLN A 68 -6.71 17.66 -28.94
C GLN A 68 -6.00 18.95 -29.36
N ARG A 69 -4.79 19.21 -28.83
CA ARG A 69 -3.99 20.38 -29.21
C ARG A 69 -3.64 20.36 -30.70
N ARG A 70 -3.19 19.21 -31.23
CA ARG A 70 -2.89 19.05 -32.66
C ARG A 70 -4.11 19.32 -33.54
N ARG A 71 -5.27 18.75 -33.18
CA ARG A 71 -6.52 18.96 -33.92
C ARG A 71 -6.93 20.44 -33.95
N LYS A 72 -6.76 21.16 -32.83
CA LYS A 72 -7.05 22.60 -32.77
C LYS A 72 -6.13 23.40 -33.68
N VAL A 73 -4.82 23.14 -33.66
CA VAL A 73 -3.85 23.81 -34.54
C VAL A 73 -4.23 23.63 -36.02
N VAL A 74 -4.59 22.41 -36.44
CA VAL A 74 -4.99 22.14 -37.83
C VAL A 74 -6.24 22.92 -38.24
N PHE A 75 -7.22 23.07 -37.34
CA PHE A 75 -8.42 23.86 -37.61
C PHE A 75 -8.11 25.36 -37.77
N ASP A 76 -7.23 25.90 -36.92
CA ASP A 76 -6.83 27.32 -36.98
C ASP A 76 -5.94 27.64 -38.20
N SER A 77 -5.50 26.62 -38.96
CA SER A 77 -4.58 26.75 -40.12
C SER A 77 -5.29 26.70 -41.48
N ASN A 78 -6.61 26.46 -41.51
CA ASN A 78 -7.46 26.42 -42.71
C ASN A 78 -8.40 27.62 -42.74
#